data_AF-A0A8X8LD08-F1
#
_entry.id   AF-A0A8X8LD08-F1
#
_cell.length_a   1.000
_cell.length_b   1.000
_cell.length_c   1.000
_cell.angle_alpha   90.00
_cell.angle_beta   90.00
_cell.angle_gamma   90.00
#
_symmetry.space_group_name_H-M   'P 1'
#
loop_
_entity.id
_entity.type
_entity.pdbx_description
1 polymer ?
#
loop_
_entity_poly.entity_id
_entity_poly.type
_entity_poly.pdbx_seq_one_letter_code
_entity_poly.pdbx_strand_id
1 'polypeptide(L)'
;MRIISTLILLGIAYCLNGQTNTFPSSGNVGIGTTNPLVSLHVISAAPELRITNTGTGDVNFSMSHPGQQWNLAMQTDNLFRIYNVTAGTYPLVVSTTGNVGIGTTSPSVWNGAPGIIVSQYSASGNTIYSLQSNTTSLDQGGILEGYSNAVTSGSKAVGSIAFLRENTSTTALSSYTAFYTNSGGSVSEKMRITSGGNVRIGTNSPTEKLSVNGNIRTQKLIGTQLGWSDYVFDKNYKLRSLQNLETYINQNKHLPDVPAAKEVEEKGISVGDNQALLLKKIEELTLYVIDLKKESKRQQEQINELQKRIPR
;
A
#
# COMPACT_ATOMS: atom_id res chain seq x y z
N MET A 1 78.83 29.93 71.91
CA MET A 1 77.65 29.99 72.80
C MET A 1 76.41 29.71 71.96
N ARG A 2 75.87 28.47 72.07
CA ARG A 2 74.49 27.98 71.77
C ARG A 2 73.97 28.14 70.32
N ILE A 3 73.90 27.09 69.47
CA ILE A 3 72.98 25.91 69.45
C ILE A 3 71.52 26.39 69.46
N ILE A 4 70.71 26.31 68.38
CA ILE A 4 69.95 25.17 67.80
C ILE A 4 69.64 25.58 66.32
N SER A 5 69.98 24.93 65.20
CA SER A 5 69.92 23.55 64.67
C SER A 5 68.52 23.02 64.30
N THR A 6 68.26 22.92 62.98
CA THR A 6 67.33 21.99 62.28
C THR A 6 65.81 22.22 62.47
N LEU A 7 64.95 22.33 61.45
CA LEU A 7 64.76 21.42 60.32
C LEU A 7 63.97 22.15 59.21
N ILE A 8 64.44 22.04 57.96
CA ILE A 8 63.65 22.28 56.75
C ILE A 8 62.59 21.19 56.67
N LEU A 9 61.30 21.54 56.65
CA LEU A 9 60.29 20.70 56.00
C LEU A 9 59.09 21.55 55.58
N LEU A 10 58.92 21.65 54.26
CA LEU A 10 57.67 21.84 53.52
C LEU A 10 56.41 21.95 54.40
N GLY A 11 55.92 23.19 54.53
CA GLY A 11 54.57 23.51 54.95
C GLY A 11 53.83 24.26 53.85
N ILE A 12 54.03 23.87 52.58
CA ILE A 12 53.01 24.10 51.55
C ILE A 12 51.82 23.25 51.99
N ALA A 13 50.95 23.83 52.80
CA ALA A 13 49.59 23.33 52.91
C ALA A 13 48.93 23.63 51.55
N TYR A 14 49.11 22.68 50.64
CA TYR A 14 48.16 22.38 49.60
C TYR A 14 46.79 22.29 50.27
N CYS A 15 46.05 23.40 50.31
CA CYS A 15 44.61 23.32 50.38
C CYS A 15 44.16 22.77 49.03
N LEU A 16 44.15 21.43 49.01
CA LEU A 16 43.32 20.54 48.19
C LEU A 16 42.36 21.32 47.29
N ASN A 17 42.64 21.31 45.99
CA ASN A 17 41.66 21.70 44.99
C ASN A 17 40.38 20.90 45.24
N GLY A 18 39.32 21.60 45.65
CA GLY A 18 38.01 21.02 45.89
C GLY A 18 36.86 21.92 45.49
N GLN A 19 37.13 23.07 44.87
CA GLN A 19 36.11 23.87 44.20
C GLN A 19 36.65 24.29 42.84
N THR A 20 36.18 23.65 41.77
CA THR A 20 36.71 23.84 40.42
C THR A 20 36.18 25.08 39.70
N ASN A 21 35.20 25.80 40.28
CA ASN A 21 34.62 26.99 39.66
C ASN A 21 34.36 28.10 40.69
N THR A 22 35.02 29.25 40.51
CA THR A 22 34.62 30.54 41.09
C THR A 22 33.99 31.37 39.97
N PHE A 23 32.66 31.51 39.98
CA PHE A 23 31.96 32.36 39.00
C PHE A 23 32.15 33.84 39.37
N PRO A 24 32.27 34.76 38.39
CA PRO A 24 32.32 36.18 38.68
C PRO A 24 31.03 36.62 39.41
N SER A 25 31.16 37.51 40.40
CA SER A 25 30.04 38.01 41.22
C SER A 25 28.97 38.74 40.40
N SER A 26 29.31 39.16 39.19
CA SER A 26 28.39 39.57 38.13
C SER A 26 29.09 39.35 36.79
N GLY A 27 28.48 38.60 35.89
CA GLY A 27 29.02 38.40 34.54
C GLY A 27 28.71 37.04 33.94
N ASN A 28 29.13 36.89 32.69
CA ASN A 28 29.02 35.67 31.91
C ASN A 28 30.03 34.61 32.41
N VAL A 29 29.66 33.32 32.29
CA VAL A 29 30.52 32.19 32.63
C VAL A 29 31.22 31.70 31.37
N GLY A 30 32.56 31.72 31.37
CA GLY A 30 33.39 31.13 30.34
C GLY A 30 33.99 29.80 30.78
N ILE A 31 33.86 28.75 29.98
CA ILE A 31 34.60 27.49 30.13
C ILE A 31 35.54 27.38 28.93
N GLY A 32 36.85 27.39 29.16
CA GLY A 32 37.86 27.41 28.08
C GLY A 32 38.02 28.76 27.37
N THR A 33 37.44 29.84 27.91
CA THR A 33 37.62 31.22 27.45
C THR A 33 37.56 32.21 28.60
N THR A 34 38.38 33.26 28.54
CA THR A 34 38.36 34.37 29.51
C THR A 34 37.45 35.53 29.07
N ASN A 35 36.96 35.51 27.82
CA ASN A 35 36.09 36.55 27.24
C ASN A 35 34.75 35.94 26.76
N PRO A 36 33.86 35.54 27.68
CA PRO A 36 32.58 34.93 27.33
C PRO A 36 31.58 35.91 26.67
N LEU A 37 31.00 35.53 25.53
CA LEU A 37 30.12 36.39 24.71
C LEU A 37 28.64 36.33 25.13
N VAL A 38 28.26 35.29 25.87
CA VAL A 38 26.90 35.02 26.36
C VAL A 38 26.98 34.46 27.78
N SER A 39 25.86 34.42 28.51
CA SER A 39 25.82 34.03 29.93
C SER A 39 26.53 32.72 30.25
N LEU A 40 26.53 31.75 29.33
CA LEU A 40 27.38 30.55 29.39
C LEU A 40 28.06 30.33 28.04
N HIS A 41 29.38 30.51 27.97
CA HIS A 41 30.18 30.34 26.76
C HIS A 41 31.24 29.24 26.96
N VAL A 42 31.12 28.13 26.23
CA VAL A 42 32.05 26.99 26.32
C VAL A 42 32.89 26.89 25.04
N ILE A 43 34.21 26.98 25.16
CA ILE A 43 35.19 26.81 24.08
C ILE A 43 36.07 25.59 24.37
N SER A 44 36.03 24.58 23.50
CA SER A 44 36.83 23.35 23.55
C SER A 44 36.94 22.78 22.14
N ALA A 45 37.90 21.88 21.90
CA ALA A 45 37.96 21.11 20.65
C ALA A 45 36.74 20.17 20.46
N ALA A 46 36.10 19.78 21.56
CA ALA A 46 34.86 19.01 21.59
C ALA A 46 34.03 19.45 22.83
N PRO A 47 33.28 20.57 22.76
CA PRO A 47 32.49 21.04 23.89
C PRO A 47 31.28 20.11 24.14
N GLU A 48 31.06 19.73 25.39
CA GLU A 48 29.95 18.88 25.82
C GLU A 48 29.22 19.53 27.01
N LEU A 49 27.89 19.49 27.00
CA LEU A 49 27.06 19.74 28.17
C LEU A 49 26.42 18.42 28.60
N ARG A 50 26.89 17.85 29.71
CA ARG A 50 26.37 16.59 30.26
C ARG A 50 25.55 16.85 31.51
N ILE A 51 24.30 16.38 31.51
CA ILE A 51 23.43 16.40 32.68
C ILE A 51 23.11 14.95 33.04
N THR A 52 23.53 14.52 34.23
CA THR A 52 23.29 13.17 34.74
C THR A 52 22.44 13.28 36.00
N ASN A 53 21.24 12.68 35.96
CA ASN A 53 20.45 12.48 37.16
C ASN A 53 20.83 11.12 37.79
N THR A 54 21.20 11.12 39.07
CA THR A 54 21.50 9.92 39.86
C THR A 54 20.37 9.52 40.82
N GLY A 55 19.26 10.27 40.82
CA GLY A 55 18.06 10.01 41.60
C GLY A 55 16.87 9.61 40.72
N THR A 56 15.65 9.81 41.21
CA THR A 56 14.41 9.33 40.57
C THR A 56 13.67 10.38 39.73
N GLY A 57 14.24 11.57 39.53
CA GLY A 57 13.62 12.63 38.73
C GLY A 57 13.87 12.56 37.22
N ASP A 58 13.37 13.57 36.50
CA ASP A 58 13.62 13.74 35.08
C ASP A 58 14.93 14.50 34.83
N VAL A 59 15.55 14.27 33.67
CA VAL A 59 16.60 15.14 33.13
C VAL A 59 15.96 16.11 32.14
N ASN A 60 15.99 17.40 32.43
CA ASN A 60 15.40 18.44 31.59
C ASN A 60 16.44 19.46 31.14
N PHE A 61 16.36 19.83 29.86
CA PHE A 61 16.83 21.12 29.38
C PHE A 61 15.61 22.01 29.13
N SER A 62 15.42 23.01 30.00
CA SER A 62 14.20 23.83 30.04
C SER A 62 14.41 25.18 29.35
N MET A 63 13.45 25.58 28.53
CA MET A 63 13.39 26.88 27.85
C MET A 63 12.09 27.56 28.22
N SER A 64 12.15 28.82 28.66
CA SER A 64 10.98 29.57 29.12
C SER A 64 10.95 30.98 28.56
N HIS A 65 9.75 31.43 28.20
CA HIS A 65 9.38 32.78 27.82
C HIS A 65 8.08 33.13 28.57
N PRO A 66 7.74 34.41 28.85
CA PRO A 66 6.46 34.75 29.45
C PRO A 66 5.28 34.06 28.74
N GLY A 67 4.56 33.22 29.49
CA GLY A 67 3.41 32.47 28.99
C GLY A 67 3.73 31.16 28.24
N GLN A 68 5.00 30.79 28.04
CA GLN A 68 5.35 29.56 27.33
C GLN A 68 6.63 28.90 27.87
N GLN A 69 6.55 27.62 28.22
CA GLN A 69 7.68 26.83 28.65
C GLN A 69 7.73 25.48 27.90
N TRP A 70 8.92 25.09 27.49
CA TRP A 70 9.21 23.84 26.81
C TRP A 70 10.44 23.16 27.40
N ASN A 71 10.41 21.84 27.51
CA ASN A 71 11.56 21.04 27.91
C ASN A 71 11.96 20.07 26.79
N LEU A 72 13.26 19.91 26.60
CA LEU A 72 13.84 18.69 26.04
C LEU A 72 14.13 17.78 27.23
N ALA A 73 13.44 16.65 27.32
CA ALA A 73 13.39 15.87 28.54
C ALA A 73 13.68 14.39 28.30
N MET A 74 14.41 13.77 29.22
CA MET A 74 14.40 12.32 29.42
C MET A 74 13.73 12.08 30.77
N GLN A 75 12.57 11.41 30.76
CA GLN A 75 11.78 11.22 31.97
C GLN A 75 12.08 9.88 32.66
N THR A 76 11.49 9.70 33.84
CA THR A 76 11.58 8.47 34.66
C THR A 76 11.21 7.16 33.95
N ASP A 77 10.47 7.22 32.84
CA ASP A 77 10.13 6.06 32.01
C ASP A 77 11.09 5.82 30.84
N ASN A 78 12.24 6.49 30.84
CA ASN A 78 13.33 6.38 29.86
C ASN A 78 13.00 6.87 28.45
N LEU A 79 11.86 7.53 28.21
CA LEU A 79 11.56 8.09 26.88
C LEU A 79 12.10 9.52 26.75
N PHE A 80 12.66 9.82 25.58
CA PHE A 80 13.09 11.17 25.21
C PHE A 80 11.91 11.96 24.65
N ARG A 81 11.74 13.23 25.04
CA ARG A 81 10.55 14.02 24.72
C ARG A 81 10.86 15.47 24.41
N ILE A 82 10.02 16.03 23.54
CA ILE A 82 9.74 17.46 23.52
C ILE A 82 8.45 17.67 24.31
N TYR A 83 8.54 18.34 25.45
CA TYR A 83 7.43 18.56 26.36
C TYR A 83 7.03 20.04 26.37
N ASN A 84 5.78 20.34 26.02
CA ASN A 84 5.21 21.67 26.21
C ASN A 84 4.66 21.76 27.63
N VAL A 85 5.46 22.33 28.53
CA VAL A 85 5.15 22.43 29.96
C VAL A 85 3.90 23.27 30.19
N THR A 86 3.74 24.36 29.43
CA THR A 86 2.57 25.25 29.56
C THR A 86 1.27 24.55 29.19
N ALA A 87 1.27 23.77 28.11
CA ALA A 87 0.08 23.06 27.64
C ALA A 87 -0.12 21.70 28.32
N GLY A 88 0.88 21.19 29.03
CA GLY A 88 0.87 19.83 29.58
C GLY A 88 0.85 18.74 28.51
N THR A 89 1.40 19.00 27.32
CA THR A 89 1.33 18.08 26.17
C THR A 89 2.70 17.60 25.72
N TYR A 90 2.70 16.46 25.03
CA TYR A 90 3.91 15.83 24.47
C TYR A 90 3.83 15.78 22.94
N PRO A 91 4.21 16.87 22.24
CA PRO A 91 4.19 16.90 20.79
C PRO A 91 5.08 15.85 20.13
N LEU A 92 6.21 15.49 20.76
CA LEU A 92 7.12 14.47 20.26
C LEU A 92 7.64 13.59 21.40
N VAL A 93 7.57 12.27 21.22
CA VAL A 93 8.09 11.25 22.15
C VAL A 93 8.90 10.24 21.37
N VAL A 94 10.09 9.90 21.84
CA VAL A 94 10.96 8.85 21.29
C VAL A 94 11.13 7.76 22.33
N SER A 95 10.72 6.53 22.00
CA SER A 95 10.88 5.40 22.90
C SER A 95 12.32 4.89 22.96
N THR A 96 12.62 4.07 23.97
CA THR A 96 13.91 3.35 24.08
C THR A 96 14.18 2.40 22.93
N THR A 97 13.14 1.98 22.21
CA THR A 97 13.23 1.14 21.00
C THR A 97 13.37 1.96 19.72
N GLY A 98 13.41 3.30 19.82
CA GLY A 98 13.53 4.21 18.68
C GLY A 98 12.21 4.61 18.02
N ASN A 99 11.05 4.24 18.56
CA ASN A 99 9.76 4.64 17.99
C ASN A 99 9.52 6.13 18.24
N VAL A 100 9.14 6.88 17.20
CA VAL A 100 8.82 8.30 17.31
C VAL A 100 7.31 8.49 17.25
N GLY A 101 6.73 9.00 18.32
CA GLY A 101 5.35 9.46 18.38
C GLY A 101 5.29 10.96 18.15
N ILE A 102 4.44 11.40 17.22
CA ILE A 102 4.07 12.81 17.05
C ILE A 102 2.63 12.96 17.54
N GLY A 103 2.42 13.73 18.61
CA GLY A 103 1.10 13.94 19.23
C GLY A 103 0.55 12.75 20.03
N THR A 104 1.40 11.80 20.43
CA THR A 104 1.04 10.67 21.30
C THR A 104 2.11 10.46 22.36
N THR A 105 1.71 10.08 23.58
CA THR A 105 2.60 9.77 24.70
C THR A 105 3.12 8.34 24.69
N SER A 106 2.47 7.47 23.92
CA SER A 106 2.73 6.04 23.90
C SER A 106 3.00 5.60 22.47
N PRO A 107 4.16 5.94 21.89
CA PRO A 107 4.54 5.47 20.57
C PRO A 107 4.63 3.94 20.57
N SER A 108 3.59 3.29 20.07
CA SER A 108 3.52 1.84 19.90
C SER A 108 3.66 1.47 18.44
N VAL A 109 4.17 0.26 18.21
CA VAL A 109 4.21 -0.37 16.90
C VAL A 109 3.27 -1.55 16.92
N TRP A 110 2.67 -1.84 15.77
CA TRP A 110 2.06 -3.13 15.54
C TRP A 110 3.14 -4.23 15.61
N ASN A 111 3.03 -5.12 16.59
CA ASN A 111 3.83 -6.36 16.72
C ASN A 111 5.34 -6.22 17.06
N GLY A 112 5.78 -5.18 17.76
CA GLY A 112 7.07 -5.17 18.47
C GLY A 112 8.35 -4.96 17.63
N ALA A 113 8.26 -4.67 16.34
CA ALA A 113 9.40 -4.26 15.52
C ALA A 113 9.53 -2.72 15.49
N PRO A 114 10.73 -2.12 15.63
CA PRO A 114 10.88 -0.67 15.66
C PRO A 114 10.49 -0.01 14.32
N GLY A 115 9.71 1.06 14.37
CA GLY A 115 9.26 1.81 13.20
C GLY A 115 9.09 3.30 13.48
N ILE A 116 9.53 4.13 12.52
CA ILE A 116 9.42 5.59 12.51
C ILE A 116 8.83 6.00 11.15
N ILE A 117 7.89 6.95 11.12
CA ILE A 117 7.51 7.64 9.89
C ILE A 117 7.60 9.16 10.05
N VAL A 118 8.32 9.82 9.14
CA VAL A 118 8.56 11.28 9.09
C VAL A 118 8.30 11.80 7.68
N SER A 119 7.57 12.91 7.55
CA SER A 119 7.29 13.64 6.28
C SER A 119 8.15 14.91 6.19
N GLN A 120 8.71 15.21 5.01
CA GLN A 120 9.41 16.48 4.72
C GLN A 120 8.94 17.07 3.37
N TYR A 121 8.76 18.39 3.32
CA TYR A 121 8.29 19.18 2.17
C TYR A 121 9.42 19.47 1.16
N SER A 122 9.15 19.38 -0.15
CA SER A 122 10.04 19.89 -1.22
C SER A 122 9.37 21.00 -2.02
N ALA A 123 10.10 22.10 -2.24
CA ALA A 123 9.64 23.27 -2.99
C ALA A 123 9.68 23.08 -4.53
N SER A 124 10.24 21.97 -5.02
CA SER A 124 10.22 21.58 -6.44
C SER A 124 10.53 20.09 -6.59
N GLY A 125 9.47 19.27 -6.76
CA GLY A 125 9.52 17.82 -6.91
C GLY A 125 8.32 17.12 -6.27
N ASN A 126 8.10 15.83 -6.56
CA ASN A 126 7.06 15.05 -5.87
C ASN A 126 7.49 14.79 -4.42
N THR A 127 6.67 15.23 -3.46
CA THR A 127 6.84 14.88 -2.04
C THR A 127 6.40 13.43 -1.82
N ILE A 128 7.31 12.56 -1.38
CA ILE A 128 7.04 11.13 -1.12
C ILE A 128 7.00 10.90 0.40
N TYR A 129 5.92 10.27 0.87
CA TYR A 129 5.85 9.68 2.20
C TYR A 129 6.32 8.22 2.11
N SER A 130 7.44 7.88 2.74
CA SER A 130 8.02 6.53 2.67
C SER A 130 7.63 5.70 3.88
N LEU A 131 7.10 4.49 3.62
CA LEU A 131 6.85 3.45 4.61
C LEU A 131 7.90 2.36 4.41
N GLN A 132 8.75 2.12 5.41
CA GLN A 132 9.84 1.15 5.29
C GLN A 132 9.59 -0.09 6.16
N SER A 133 9.95 -1.26 5.64
CA SER A 133 10.03 -2.52 6.37
C SER A 133 11.34 -3.23 6.01
N ASN A 134 12.10 -3.66 7.03
CA ASN A 134 13.41 -4.29 6.84
C ASN A 134 13.37 -5.82 6.90
N THR A 135 12.19 -6.43 6.99
CA THR A 135 12.06 -7.89 6.97
C THR A 135 12.02 -8.44 5.54
N THR A 136 12.44 -9.69 5.39
CA THR A 136 12.29 -10.46 4.15
C THR A 136 11.06 -11.37 4.15
N SER A 137 10.30 -11.45 5.25
CA SER A 137 9.12 -12.31 5.33
C SER A 137 8.04 -11.92 4.31
N LEU A 138 7.30 -12.93 3.83
CA LEU A 138 6.10 -12.72 3.02
C LEU A 138 5.07 -11.90 3.80
N ASP A 139 4.24 -11.14 3.07
CA ASP A 139 3.12 -10.37 3.60
C ASP A 139 3.51 -9.30 4.63
N GLN A 140 4.77 -8.86 4.61
CA GLN A 140 5.27 -7.78 5.44
C GLN A 140 5.66 -6.57 4.60
N GLY A 141 5.49 -5.36 5.15
CA GLY A 141 5.75 -4.13 4.42
C GLY A 141 5.17 -2.90 5.09
N GLY A 142 4.88 -1.87 4.29
CA GLY A 142 4.31 -0.61 4.75
C GLY A 142 2.79 -0.64 4.70
N ILE A 143 2.12 -0.15 5.74
CA ILE A 143 0.65 -0.05 5.80
C ILE A 143 0.27 1.40 6.07
N LEU A 144 -0.58 1.96 5.21
CA LEU A 144 -1.31 3.19 5.49
C LEU A 144 -2.69 2.80 6.02
N GLU A 145 -2.93 3.09 7.30
CA GLU A 145 -4.13 2.64 8.00
C GLU A 145 -4.89 3.81 8.61
N GLY A 146 -6.21 3.81 8.38
CA GLY A 146 -7.12 4.73 9.05
C GLY A 146 -7.69 4.08 10.30
N TYR A 147 -7.76 4.82 11.41
CA TYR A 147 -8.29 4.36 12.69
C TYR A 147 -9.45 5.23 13.16
N SER A 148 -10.44 4.61 13.82
CA SER A 148 -11.49 5.31 14.56
C SER A 148 -11.43 4.97 16.04
N ASN A 149 -11.10 5.95 16.86
CA ASN A 149 -11.04 5.80 18.32
C ASN A 149 -12.43 5.67 18.97
N ALA A 150 -13.50 5.95 18.22
CA ALA A 150 -14.89 5.78 18.68
C ALA A 150 -15.37 4.33 18.64
N VAL A 151 -14.63 3.41 17.97
CA VAL A 151 -14.97 1.99 17.94
C VAL A 151 -14.68 1.35 19.31
N THR A 152 -15.71 0.78 19.92
CA THR A 152 -15.68 0.21 21.28
C THR A 152 -15.59 -1.32 21.31
N SER A 153 -15.80 -2.01 20.17
CA SER A 153 -15.67 -3.46 20.01
C SER A 153 -15.27 -3.82 18.58
N GLY A 154 -14.47 -4.87 18.41
CA GLY A 154 -13.87 -5.25 17.12
C GLY A 154 -12.66 -4.38 16.73
N SER A 155 -12.19 -4.52 15.48
CA SER A 155 -11.06 -3.75 14.99
C SER A 155 -11.39 -2.26 14.90
N LYS A 156 -10.50 -1.42 15.43
CA LYS A 156 -10.56 0.05 15.32
C LYS A 156 -10.12 0.57 13.95
N ALA A 157 -9.49 -0.26 13.13
CA ALA A 157 -9.10 0.10 11.79
C ALA A 157 -10.34 0.29 10.92
N VAL A 158 -10.47 1.43 10.26
CA VAL A 158 -11.55 1.72 9.30
C VAL A 158 -11.27 1.03 7.96
N GLY A 159 -10.00 0.94 7.58
CA GLY A 159 -9.50 0.30 6.38
C GLY A 159 -8.03 0.63 6.19
N SER A 160 -7.38 -0.06 5.25
CA SER A 160 -5.97 0.17 4.98
C SER A 160 -5.58 -0.09 3.53
N ILE A 161 -4.49 0.54 3.13
CA ILE A 161 -3.73 0.22 1.91
C ILE A 161 -2.39 -0.34 2.38
N ALA A 162 -2.08 -1.57 1.99
CA ALA A 162 -0.86 -2.25 2.36
C ALA A 162 0.04 -2.47 1.14
N PHE A 163 1.32 -2.18 1.29
CA PHE A 163 2.38 -2.42 0.31
C PHE A 163 3.29 -3.50 0.89
N LEU A 164 3.09 -4.75 0.47
CA LEU A 164 3.65 -5.91 1.15
C LEU A 164 4.48 -6.78 0.20
N ARG A 165 5.44 -7.50 0.75
CA ARG A 165 6.30 -8.42 0.02
C ARG A 165 5.52 -9.63 -0.49
N GLU A 166 5.71 -9.97 -1.76
CA GLU A 166 5.21 -11.19 -2.39
C GLU A 166 6.28 -12.29 -2.44
N ASN A 167 7.54 -11.95 -2.15
CA ASN A 167 8.64 -12.90 -2.06
C ASN A 167 9.65 -12.57 -0.95
N THR A 168 10.52 -13.53 -0.66
CA THR A 168 11.58 -13.41 0.35
C THR A 168 12.92 -12.92 -0.20
N SER A 169 12.97 -12.56 -1.50
CA SER A 169 14.22 -12.19 -2.19
C SER A 169 14.76 -10.83 -1.76
N THR A 170 16.06 -10.76 -1.49
CA THR A 170 16.76 -9.49 -1.17
C THR A 170 17.30 -8.78 -2.42
N THR A 171 17.30 -9.44 -3.58
CA THR A 171 17.91 -8.93 -4.83
C THR A 171 16.91 -8.77 -5.97
N ALA A 172 15.75 -9.41 -5.88
CA ALA A 172 14.67 -9.35 -6.85
C ALA A 172 13.33 -9.24 -6.11
N LEU A 173 13.09 -8.10 -5.47
CA LEU A 173 11.89 -7.87 -4.67
C LEU A 173 10.64 -7.93 -5.56
N SER A 174 9.71 -8.80 -5.19
CA SER A 174 8.33 -8.75 -5.65
C SER A 174 7.45 -8.24 -4.52
N SER A 175 6.53 -7.34 -4.85
CA SER A 175 5.57 -6.79 -3.89
C SER A 175 4.19 -6.68 -4.52
N TYR A 176 3.18 -6.68 -3.67
CA TYR A 176 1.80 -6.41 -4.06
C TYR A 176 1.25 -5.22 -3.29
N THR A 177 0.20 -4.61 -3.83
CA THR A 177 -0.62 -3.63 -3.12
C THR A 177 -1.97 -4.25 -2.80
N ALA A 178 -2.41 -4.17 -1.55
CA ALA A 178 -3.67 -4.73 -1.10
C ALA A 178 -4.54 -3.67 -0.41
N PHE A 179 -5.84 -3.77 -0.62
CA PHE A 179 -6.86 -2.88 -0.05
C PHE A 179 -7.73 -3.68 0.92
N TYR A 180 -7.78 -3.20 2.16
CA TYR A 180 -8.54 -3.82 3.24
C TYR A 180 -9.68 -2.92 3.67
N THR A 181 -10.83 -3.52 3.92
CA THR A 181 -11.97 -2.81 4.51
C THR A 181 -12.42 -3.49 5.79
N ASN A 182 -12.93 -2.69 6.72
CA ASN A 182 -13.61 -3.18 7.90
C ASN A 182 -15.08 -3.45 7.58
N SER A 183 -15.54 -4.66 7.89
CA SER A 183 -16.94 -5.05 7.84
C SER A 183 -17.35 -5.58 9.21
N GLY A 184 -18.07 -4.78 10.00
CA GLY A 184 -18.61 -5.20 11.29
C GLY A 184 -17.54 -5.54 12.34
N GLY A 185 -16.41 -4.83 12.34
CA GLY A 185 -15.28 -5.06 13.25
C GLY A 185 -14.25 -6.06 12.72
N SER A 186 -14.47 -6.64 11.53
CA SER A 186 -13.54 -7.57 10.88
C SER A 186 -12.89 -6.93 9.67
N VAL A 187 -11.57 -6.77 9.71
CA VAL A 187 -10.78 -6.27 8.58
C VAL A 187 -10.43 -7.44 7.66
N SER A 188 -10.70 -7.28 6.37
CA SER A 188 -10.35 -8.29 5.37
C SER A 188 -9.95 -7.63 4.07
N GLU A 189 -9.07 -8.31 3.34
CA GLU A 189 -8.66 -7.88 2.02
C GLU A 189 -9.83 -7.96 1.03
N LYS A 190 -10.05 -6.91 0.26
CA LYS A 190 -11.10 -6.86 -0.78
C LYS A 190 -10.55 -6.82 -2.20
N MET A 191 -9.37 -6.23 -2.37
CA MET A 191 -8.72 -6.09 -3.68
C MET A 191 -7.20 -6.18 -3.51
N ARG A 192 -6.51 -6.76 -4.50
CA ARG A 192 -5.05 -6.71 -4.61
C ARG A 192 -4.57 -6.56 -6.04
N ILE A 193 -3.45 -5.87 -6.17
CA ILE A 193 -2.63 -5.78 -7.38
C ILE A 193 -1.32 -6.53 -7.09
N THR A 194 -1.09 -7.66 -7.77
CA THR A 194 0.12 -8.48 -7.58
C THR A 194 1.34 -7.87 -8.28
N SER A 195 2.56 -8.38 -8.00
CA SER A 195 3.77 -7.95 -8.73
C SER A 195 3.72 -8.27 -10.23
N GLY A 196 2.93 -9.26 -10.63
CA GLY A 196 2.63 -9.56 -12.04
C GLY A 196 1.64 -8.59 -12.71
N GLY A 197 1.13 -7.61 -11.97
CA GLY A 197 0.16 -6.62 -12.43
C GLY A 197 -1.26 -7.17 -12.57
N ASN A 198 -1.58 -8.28 -11.91
CA ASN A 198 -2.94 -8.83 -11.92
C ASN A 198 -3.76 -8.19 -10.80
N VAL A 199 -4.96 -7.73 -11.14
CA VAL A 199 -5.96 -7.20 -10.22
C VAL A 199 -6.89 -8.34 -9.81
N ARG A 200 -6.98 -8.61 -8.51
CA ARG A 200 -7.94 -9.57 -7.94
C ARG A 200 -8.95 -8.87 -7.05
N ILE A 201 -10.22 -9.25 -7.18
CA ILE A 201 -11.33 -8.79 -6.33
C ILE A 201 -12.10 -10.02 -5.85
N GLY A 202 -12.11 -10.26 -4.53
CA GLY A 202 -12.81 -11.40 -3.92
C GLY A 202 -12.25 -12.80 -4.23
N THR A 203 -11.08 -12.89 -4.86
CA THR A 203 -10.37 -14.16 -5.15
C THR A 203 -8.92 -14.09 -4.69
N ASN A 204 -8.33 -15.25 -4.35
CA ASN A 204 -6.92 -15.40 -4.00
C ASN A 204 -6.08 -16.01 -5.14
N SER A 205 -6.72 -16.48 -6.20
CA SER A 205 -6.08 -17.18 -7.32
C SER A 205 -6.45 -16.52 -8.65
N PRO A 206 -5.92 -15.32 -8.95
CA PRO A 206 -6.19 -14.66 -10.23
C PRO A 206 -5.52 -15.42 -11.37
N THR A 207 -6.30 -15.80 -12.38
CA THR A 207 -5.79 -16.40 -13.63
C THR A 207 -5.62 -15.36 -14.74
N GLU A 208 -6.24 -14.19 -14.58
CA GLU A 208 -6.30 -13.13 -15.59
C GLU A 208 -5.80 -11.79 -15.06
N LYS A 209 -5.58 -10.81 -15.95
CA LYS A 209 -5.21 -9.44 -15.57
C LYS A 209 -6.23 -8.78 -14.63
N LEU A 210 -7.50 -9.12 -14.79
CA LEU A 210 -8.57 -8.77 -13.86
C LEU A 210 -9.38 -10.02 -13.54
N SER A 211 -9.36 -10.47 -12.30
CA SER A 211 -10.17 -11.59 -11.82
C SER A 211 -11.13 -11.12 -10.73
N VAL A 212 -12.43 -11.32 -10.96
CA VAL A 212 -13.50 -10.93 -10.03
C VAL A 212 -14.29 -12.18 -9.65
N ASN A 213 -14.34 -12.50 -8.36
CA ASN A 213 -15.22 -13.54 -7.83
C ASN A 213 -16.57 -12.90 -7.45
N GLY A 214 -17.48 -12.86 -8.42
CA GLY A 214 -18.80 -12.26 -8.26
C GLY A 214 -19.25 -11.53 -9.52
N ASN A 215 -20.31 -10.72 -9.37
CA ASN A 215 -20.93 -10.03 -10.49
C ASN A 215 -20.20 -8.72 -10.81
N ILE A 216 -20.04 -8.44 -12.12
CA ILE A 216 -19.59 -7.14 -12.63
C ILE A 216 -20.80 -6.41 -13.21
N ARG A 217 -21.16 -5.26 -12.64
CA ARG A 217 -22.17 -4.36 -13.21
C ARG A 217 -21.47 -3.20 -13.90
N THR A 218 -21.77 -2.99 -15.18
CA THR A 218 -21.24 -1.89 -15.97
C THR A 218 -22.35 -1.22 -16.79
N GLN A 219 -22.22 0.08 -17.06
CA GLN A 219 -23.11 0.79 -17.99
C GLN A 219 -22.75 0.53 -19.45
N LYS A 220 -21.46 0.39 -19.75
CA LYS A 220 -20.94 0.14 -21.09
C LYS A 220 -19.71 -0.74 -21.00
N LEU A 221 -19.72 -1.85 -21.74
CA LEU A 221 -18.57 -2.72 -21.92
C LEU A 221 -18.10 -2.60 -23.37
N ILE A 222 -16.85 -2.19 -23.57
CA ILE A 222 -16.23 -2.12 -24.89
C ILE A 222 -15.14 -3.19 -24.92
N GLY A 223 -15.41 -4.29 -25.62
CA GLY A 223 -14.41 -5.29 -25.96
C GLY A 223 -13.80 -4.98 -27.31
N THR A 224 -12.48 -5.07 -27.43
CA THR A 224 -11.76 -4.97 -28.72
C THR A 224 -11.53 -6.38 -29.25
N GLN A 225 -12.55 -6.93 -29.91
CA GLN A 225 -12.49 -8.28 -30.46
C GLN A 225 -11.83 -8.27 -31.85
N LEU A 226 -10.93 -9.22 -32.10
CA LEU A 226 -10.39 -9.49 -33.44
C LEU A 226 -11.26 -10.52 -34.16
N GLY A 227 -11.42 -10.38 -35.48
CA GLY A 227 -12.14 -11.36 -36.31
C GLY A 227 -13.66 -11.22 -36.32
N TRP A 228 -14.15 -10.03 -36.67
CA TRP A 228 -15.59 -9.77 -36.85
C TRP A 228 -16.16 -10.56 -38.06
N SER A 229 -17.43 -10.95 -37.99
CA SER A 229 -17.98 -12.05 -38.81
C SER A 229 -18.25 -11.75 -40.28
N ASP A 230 -18.15 -10.50 -40.74
CA ASP A 230 -18.55 -10.05 -42.09
C ASP A 230 -18.04 -10.92 -43.26
N TYR A 231 -16.94 -11.66 -43.07
CA TYR A 231 -16.41 -12.62 -44.04
C TYR A 231 -17.38 -13.75 -44.41
N VAL A 232 -18.45 -14.02 -43.64
CA VAL A 232 -19.48 -15.01 -44.00
C VAL A 232 -20.19 -14.64 -45.30
N PHE A 233 -20.25 -13.35 -45.63
CA PHE A 233 -20.85 -12.85 -46.87
C PHE A 233 -19.88 -12.81 -48.06
N ASP A 234 -18.62 -13.22 -47.88
CA ASP A 234 -17.68 -13.30 -48.99
C ASP A 234 -18.13 -14.33 -50.03
N LYS A 235 -17.91 -14.01 -51.32
CA LYS A 235 -18.30 -14.90 -52.43
C LYS A 235 -17.66 -16.29 -52.37
N ASN A 236 -16.51 -16.39 -51.70
CA ASN A 236 -15.76 -17.64 -51.53
C ASN A 236 -16.11 -18.37 -50.24
N TYR A 237 -17.05 -17.84 -49.43
CA TYR A 237 -17.49 -18.48 -48.20
C TYR A 237 -18.21 -19.80 -48.51
N LYS A 238 -17.70 -20.89 -47.94
CA LYS A 238 -18.28 -22.22 -48.12
C LYS A 238 -19.29 -22.50 -47.01
N LEU A 239 -20.54 -22.12 -47.26
CA LEU A 239 -21.63 -22.47 -46.38
C LEU A 239 -21.81 -24.00 -46.33
N ARG A 240 -21.87 -24.56 -45.12
CA ARG A 240 -22.14 -25.99 -44.91
C ARG A 240 -23.52 -26.33 -45.49
N SER A 241 -23.72 -27.51 -46.09
CA SER A 241 -25.06 -27.94 -46.50
C SER A 241 -25.93 -28.27 -45.26
N LEU A 242 -27.24 -28.06 -45.33
CA LEU A 242 -28.16 -28.39 -44.24
C LEU A 242 -28.10 -29.87 -43.81
N GLN A 243 -27.92 -30.81 -44.74
CA GLN A 243 -27.77 -32.25 -44.43
C GLN A 243 -26.53 -32.53 -43.56
N ASN A 244 -25.38 -31.95 -43.90
CA ASN A 244 -24.16 -32.06 -43.12
C ASN A 244 -24.25 -31.32 -41.78
N LEU A 245 -25.02 -30.24 -41.71
CA LEU A 245 -25.27 -29.52 -40.46
C LEU A 245 -26.15 -30.36 -39.52
N GLU A 246 -27.23 -30.94 -40.03
CA GLU A 246 -28.11 -31.84 -39.29
C GLU A 246 -27.35 -33.05 -38.74
N THR A 247 -26.53 -33.70 -39.59
CA THR A 247 -25.67 -34.81 -39.17
C THR A 247 -24.77 -34.42 -38.01
N TYR A 248 -24.13 -33.23 -38.09
CA TYR A 248 -23.26 -32.73 -37.04
C TYR A 248 -24.02 -32.48 -35.73
N ILE A 249 -25.18 -31.83 -35.78
CA ILE A 249 -25.99 -31.52 -34.60
C ILE A 249 -26.47 -32.82 -33.94
N ASN A 250 -26.89 -33.81 -34.73
CA ASN A 250 -27.34 -35.09 -34.21
C ASN A 250 -26.24 -35.85 -33.46
N GLN A 251 -25.00 -35.75 -33.95
CA GLN A 251 -23.82 -36.38 -33.34
C GLN A 251 -23.28 -35.59 -32.13
N ASN A 252 -23.17 -34.27 -32.21
CA ASN A 252 -22.44 -33.44 -31.24
C ASN A 252 -23.33 -32.68 -30.26
N LYS A 253 -24.65 -32.59 -30.53
CA LYS A 253 -25.64 -31.88 -29.70
C LYS A 253 -25.39 -30.38 -29.51
N HIS A 254 -24.56 -29.77 -30.36
CA HIS A 254 -24.35 -28.32 -30.44
C HIS A 254 -24.06 -27.90 -31.88
N LEU A 255 -24.06 -26.59 -32.15
CA LEU A 255 -23.72 -26.05 -33.47
C LEU A 255 -22.21 -26.17 -33.73
N PRO A 256 -21.77 -26.28 -35.00
CA PRO A 256 -20.35 -26.19 -35.34
C PRO A 256 -19.71 -24.93 -34.78
N ASP A 257 -18.45 -25.02 -34.36
CA ASP A 257 -17.63 -23.95 -33.76
C ASP A 257 -18.10 -23.43 -32.38
N VAL A 258 -19.35 -23.70 -31.98
CA VAL A 258 -19.84 -23.38 -30.64
C VAL A 258 -19.31 -24.41 -29.65
N PRO A 259 -18.59 -24.00 -28.60
CA PRO A 259 -18.05 -24.93 -27.62
C PRO A 259 -19.17 -25.69 -26.90
N ALA A 260 -18.88 -26.93 -26.50
CA ALA A 260 -19.83 -27.73 -25.74
C ALA A 260 -20.06 -27.16 -24.35
N ALA A 261 -21.25 -27.38 -23.78
CA ALA A 261 -21.62 -26.85 -22.46
C ALA A 261 -20.59 -27.19 -21.37
N LYS A 262 -20.11 -28.44 -21.34
CA LYS A 262 -19.09 -28.89 -20.39
C LYS A 262 -17.78 -28.10 -20.49
N GLU A 263 -17.36 -27.75 -21.71
CA GLU A 263 -16.14 -26.95 -21.90
C GLU A 263 -16.33 -25.52 -21.37
N VAL A 264 -17.50 -24.92 -21.60
CA VAL A 264 -17.83 -23.57 -21.11
C VAL A 264 -17.94 -23.54 -19.59
N GLU A 265 -18.49 -24.60 -18.97
CA GLU A 265 -18.56 -24.73 -17.51
C GLU A 265 -17.15 -24.83 -16.87
N GLU A 266 -16.22 -25.55 -17.51
CA GLU A 266 -14.87 -25.75 -16.98
C GLU A 266 -13.94 -24.57 -17.23
N LYS A 267 -13.98 -23.97 -18.43
CA LYS A 267 -13.00 -22.96 -18.87
C LYS A 267 -13.58 -21.54 -18.96
N GLY A 268 -14.90 -21.40 -18.91
CA GLY A 268 -15.58 -20.16 -19.26
C GLY A 268 -15.59 -19.89 -20.77
N ILE A 269 -16.21 -18.78 -21.16
CA ILE A 269 -16.20 -18.28 -22.53
C ILE A 269 -16.05 -16.76 -22.54
N SER A 270 -15.22 -16.26 -23.44
CA SER A 270 -15.07 -14.83 -23.68
C SER A 270 -16.37 -14.26 -24.23
N VAL A 271 -16.87 -13.18 -23.62
CA VAL A 271 -18.08 -12.50 -24.08
C VAL A 271 -17.87 -11.94 -25.49
N GLY A 272 -16.68 -11.43 -25.81
CA GLY A 272 -16.36 -10.89 -27.14
C GLY A 272 -16.37 -11.96 -28.21
N ASP A 273 -15.64 -13.08 -27.97
CA ASP A 273 -15.60 -14.21 -28.89
C ASP A 273 -16.98 -14.84 -29.09
N ASN A 274 -17.76 -14.96 -28.00
CA ASN A 274 -19.11 -15.49 -28.08
C ASN A 274 -20.04 -14.58 -28.90
N GLN A 275 -19.96 -13.26 -28.75
CA GLN A 275 -20.76 -12.32 -29.56
C GLN A 275 -20.39 -12.39 -31.04
N ALA A 276 -19.09 -12.44 -31.36
CA ALA A 276 -18.64 -12.62 -32.75
C ALA A 276 -19.10 -13.99 -33.30
N LEU A 277 -18.98 -15.06 -32.53
CA LEU A 277 -19.44 -16.38 -32.95
C LEU A 277 -20.96 -16.42 -33.17
N LEU A 278 -21.75 -15.82 -32.29
CA LEU A 278 -23.20 -15.71 -32.46
C LEU A 278 -23.55 -14.91 -33.71
N LEU A 279 -22.84 -13.81 -33.99
CA LEU A 279 -23.03 -13.03 -35.21
C LEU A 279 -22.75 -13.88 -36.46
N LYS A 280 -21.62 -14.62 -36.50
CA LYS A 280 -21.32 -15.59 -37.57
C LYS A 280 -22.50 -16.54 -37.80
N LYS A 281 -23.08 -17.11 -36.73
CA LYS A 281 -24.21 -18.04 -36.85
C LYS A 281 -25.48 -17.37 -37.36
N ILE A 282 -25.74 -16.11 -37.00
CA ILE A 282 -26.85 -15.32 -37.53
C ILE A 282 -26.66 -15.06 -39.03
N GLU A 283 -25.44 -14.77 -39.47
CA GLU A 283 -25.14 -14.55 -40.90
C GLU A 283 -25.26 -15.85 -41.71
N GLU A 284 -24.77 -16.98 -41.20
CA GLU A 284 -24.98 -18.31 -41.80
C GLU A 284 -26.47 -18.65 -41.92
N LEU A 285 -27.25 -18.41 -40.85
CA LEU A 285 -28.71 -18.58 -40.86
C LEU A 285 -29.37 -17.69 -41.91
N THR A 286 -28.90 -16.45 -42.05
CA THR A 286 -29.41 -15.50 -43.06
C THR A 286 -29.18 -16.05 -44.48
N LEU A 287 -28.02 -16.64 -44.76
CA LEU A 287 -27.75 -17.28 -46.05
C LEU A 287 -28.66 -18.48 -46.32
N TYR A 288 -28.91 -19.35 -45.33
CA TYR A 288 -29.86 -20.45 -45.48
C TYR A 288 -31.28 -19.95 -45.76
N VAL A 289 -31.74 -18.90 -45.07
CA VAL A 289 -33.08 -18.31 -45.29
C VAL A 289 -33.20 -17.73 -46.70
N ILE A 290 -32.17 -17.05 -47.20
CA ILE A 290 -32.14 -16.55 -48.57
C ILE A 290 -32.25 -17.70 -49.58
N ASP A 291 -31.53 -18.81 -49.36
CA ASP A 291 -31.57 -19.97 -50.25
C ASP A 291 -32.94 -20.67 -50.23
N LEU A 292 -33.49 -20.90 -49.03
CA LEU A 292 -34.86 -21.43 -48.85
C LEU A 292 -35.91 -20.57 -49.54
N LYS A 293 -35.79 -19.23 -49.48
CA LYS A 293 -36.74 -18.33 -50.15
C LYS A 293 -36.63 -18.43 -51.68
N LYS A 294 -35.42 -18.59 -52.21
CA LYS A 294 -35.20 -18.83 -53.65
C LYS A 294 -35.80 -20.16 -54.08
N GLU A 295 -35.61 -21.21 -53.29
CA GLU A 295 -36.20 -22.53 -53.55
C GLU A 295 -37.74 -22.48 -53.52
N SER A 296 -38.32 -21.87 -52.49
CA SER A 296 -39.78 -21.69 -52.38
C SER A 296 -40.37 -20.92 -53.57
N LYS A 297 -39.68 -19.88 -54.06
CA LYS A 297 -40.09 -19.15 -55.26
C LYS A 297 -40.06 -20.04 -56.50
N ARG A 298 -38.98 -20.82 -56.69
CA ARG A 298 -38.88 -21.78 -57.80
C ARG A 298 -39.98 -22.83 -57.75
N GLN A 299 -40.27 -23.37 -56.57
CA GLN A 299 -41.36 -24.32 -56.38
C GLN A 299 -42.72 -23.69 -56.71
N GLN A 300 -42.97 -22.45 -56.28
CA GLN A 300 -44.23 -21.75 -56.62
C GLN A 300 -44.37 -21.50 -58.12
N GLU A 301 -43.29 -21.11 -58.79
CA GLU A 301 -43.27 -20.94 -60.26
C GLU A 301 -43.57 -22.27 -60.97
N GLN A 302 -42.95 -23.38 -60.53
CA GLN A 302 -43.23 -24.72 -61.05
C GLN A 302 -44.68 -25.14 -60.81
N ILE A 303 -45.24 -24.90 -59.63
CA ILE A 303 -46.65 -25.18 -59.32
C ILE A 303 -47.58 -24.39 -60.26
N ASN A 304 -47.30 -23.10 -60.46
CA ASN A 304 -48.08 -22.25 -61.36
C ASN A 304 -48.02 -22.73 -62.81
N GLU A 305 -46.88 -23.24 -63.27
CA GLU A 305 -46.73 -23.84 -64.61
C GLU A 305 -47.50 -25.16 -64.73
N LEU A 306 -47.41 -26.04 -63.73
CA LEU A 306 -48.13 -27.32 -63.73
C LEU A 306 -49.65 -27.10 -63.73
N GLN A 307 -50.15 -26.13 -62.95
CA GLN A 307 -51.58 -25.76 -62.93
C GLN A 307 -52.09 -25.30 -64.30
N LYS A 308 -51.26 -24.62 -65.11
CA LYS A 308 -51.62 -24.22 -66.48
C LYS A 308 -51.71 -25.40 -67.46
N ARG A 309 -51.06 -26.53 -67.15
CA ARG A 309 -51.02 -27.73 -68.00
C ARG A 309 -52.14 -28.73 -67.70
N ILE A 310 -52.89 -28.54 -66.61
CA ILE A 310 -54.06 -29.37 -66.30
C ILE A 310 -55.26 -28.82 -67.10
N PRO A 311 -55.84 -29.58 -68.05
CA PRO A 311 -57.06 -29.16 -68.75
C PRO A 311 -58.21 -29.10 -67.74
N ARG A 312 -59.05 -28.06 -67.84
CA ARG A 312 -60.29 -27.96 -67.06
C ARG A 312 -61.26 -29.09 -67.39
#